data_AF-A0AB37IJL1-F1
#
_entry.id   AF-A0AB37IJL1-F1
#
_cell.length_a   1.000
_cell.length_b   1.000
_cell.length_c   1.000
_cell.angle_alpha   90.00
_cell.angle_beta   90.00
_cell.angle_gamma   90.00
#
_symmetry.space_group_name_H-M   'P 1'
#
loop_
_entity.id
_entity.type
_entity.pdbx_description
1 polymer ?
#
loop_
_entity_poly.entity_id
_entity_poly.type
_entity_poly.pdbx_seq_one_letter_code
_entity_poly.pdbx_strand_id
1 'polypeptide(L)' 'MNSAKLNPNLKIHFCLDGLNMSEVLSKDNCNGKKKTSTELRYVYRNWKELSEKVIFMKGGQRVKAPWEQEPEVWQAY' A
#
# COMPACT_ATOMS: atom_id res chain seq x y z
N MET A 1 12.10 -2.94 2.56
CA MET A 1 11.01 -3.61 3.32
C MET A 1 11.49 -4.67 4.31
N ASN A 2 12.56 -5.43 4.04
CA ASN A 2 13.13 -6.37 5.03
C ASN A 2 13.47 -5.72 6.39
N SER A 3 13.94 -4.47 6.38
CA SER A 3 14.24 -3.69 7.58
C SER A 3 13.03 -3.46 8.50
N ALA A 4 11.81 -3.41 7.93
CA ALA A 4 10.58 -3.20 8.68
C ALA A 4 10.09 -4.46 9.40
N LYS A 5 10.43 -5.64 8.89
CA LYS A 5 10.15 -6.91 9.56
C LYS A 5 11.01 -7.07 10.82
N LEU A 6 12.25 -6.57 10.80
CA LEU A 6 13.25 -6.74 11.85
C LEU A 6 13.15 -5.73 13.01
N ASN A 7 12.52 -4.57 12.80
CA ASN A 7 12.51 -3.50 13.80
C ASN A 7 11.09 -3.25 14.33
N PRO A 8 10.77 -3.62 15.58
CA PRO A 8 9.42 -3.57 16.13
C PRO A 8 8.87 -2.14 16.29
N ASN A 9 9.75 -1.14 16.42
CA ASN A 9 9.36 0.26 16.59
C ASN A 9 9.20 1.03 15.28
N LEU A 10 9.42 0.38 14.13
CA LEU A 10 9.32 1.04 12.83
C LEU A 10 7.86 1.13 12.39
N LYS A 11 7.39 2.37 12.19
CA LYS A 11 6.11 2.66 11.53
C LYS A 11 6.35 3.19 10.12
N ILE A 12 5.60 2.67 9.16
CA ILE A 12 5.64 3.09 7.75
C ILE A 12 4.40 3.94 7.51
N HIS A 13 4.60 5.21 7.18
CA HIS A 13 3.52 6.07 6.68
C HIS A 13 3.48 5.96 5.16
N PHE A 14 2.40 5.39 4.64
CA PHE A 14 2.21 5.14 3.21
C PHE A 14 1.21 6.14 2.65
N CYS A 15 1.71 7.11 1.88
CA CYS A 15 0.90 8.14 1.24
C CYS A 15 0.26 7.59 -0.05
N LEU A 16 -1.06 7.71 -0.16
CA LEU A 16 -1.86 7.27 -1.31
C LEU A 16 -2.12 8.42 -2.30
N ASP A 17 -1.59 9.62 -2.05
CA ASP A 17 -1.92 10.80 -2.83
C ASP A 17 -1.37 10.74 -4.26
N GLY A 18 -2.27 10.99 -5.21
CA GLY A 18 -2.00 10.88 -6.63
C GLY A 18 -1.64 9.46 -7.11
N LEU A 19 -1.91 8.42 -6.32
CA LEU A 19 -1.88 7.04 -6.83
C LEU A 19 -3.16 6.75 -7.59
N ASN A 20 -3.00 6.24 -8.81
CA ASN A 20 -4.09 5.69 -9.58
C ASN A 20 -4.22 4.19 -9.27
N MET A 21 -5.25 3.79 -8.50
CA MET A 21 -5.40 2.41 -8.06
C MET A 21 -5.60 1.43 -9.21
N SER A 22 -6.22 1.85 -10.32
CA SER A 22 -6.36 0.99 -11.49
C SER A 22 -5.01 0.62 -12.12
N GLU A 23 -4.07 1.58 -12.21
CA GLU A 23 -2.69 1.34 -12.66
C GLU A 23 -1.87 0.49 -11.68
N VAL A 24 -2.15 0.61 -10.37
CA VAL A 24 -1.52 -0.23 -9.35
C VAL A 24 -1.88 -1.70 -9.56
N LEU A 25 -3.13 -1.97 -9.92
CA LEU A 25 -3.63 -3.34 -10.07
C LEU A 25 -3.31 -3.92 -11.45
N SER A 26 -3.49 -3.16 -12.53
CA SER A 26 -3.18 -3.63 -13.90
C SER A 26 -1.69 -3.84 -14.16
N LYS A 27 -0.81 -3.25 -13.32
CA LYS A 27 0.65 -3.20 -13.51
C LYS A 27 1.08 -2.39 -14.73
N ASP A 28 0.15 -1.75 -15.44
CA ASP A 28 0.44 -0.93 -16.61
C ASP A 28 0.94 0.44 -16.20
N ASN A 29 1.91 0.94 -16.99
CA ASN A 29 2.49 2.29 -16.98
C ASN A 29 2.11 3.18 -15.79
N CYS A 30 2.61 2.86 -14.60
CA CYS A 30 2.48 3.75 -13.44
C CYS A 30 3.32 5.00 -13.73
N ASN A 31 2.69 6.08 -14.21
CA ASN A 31 3.27 7.34 -14.71
C ASN A 31 4.42 7.89 -13.83
N GLY A 32 5.64 7.36 -13.96
CA GLY A 32 6.77 7.61 -13.04
C GLY A 32 6.64 7.02 -11.62
N LYS A 33 5.47 6.50 -11.21
CA LYS A 33 5.20 6.00 -9.84
C LYS A 33 5.33 4.48 -9.66
N LYS A 34 6.01 3.78 -10.59
CA LYS A 34 6.15 2.31 -10.60
C LYS A 34 6.67 1.71 -9.28
N LYS A 35 7.55 2.43 -8.59
CA LYS A 35 8.12 2.01 -7.29
C LYS A 35 7.05 1.98 -6.20
N THR A 36 6.29 3.06 -6.03
CA THR A 36 5.22 3.16 -5.02
C THR A 36 4.10 2.15 -5.27
N SER A 37 3.70 1.91 -6.52
CA SER A 37 2.73 0.85 -6.84
C SER A 37 3.24 -0.55 -6.45
N THR A 38 4.53 -0.82 -6.63
CA THR A 38 5.14 -2.10 -6.27
C THR A 38 5.24 -2.28 -4.76
N GLU A 39 5.59 -1.22 -4.03
CA GLU A 39 5.60 -1.21 -2.58
C GLU A 39 4.19 -1.44 -2.01
N LEU A 40 3.17 -0.79 -2.55
CA LEU A 40 1.79 -0.97 -2.09
C LEU A 40 1.32 -2.43 -2.27
N ARG A 41 1.61 -3.03 -3.43
CA ARG A 41 1.34 -4.45 -3.70
C ARG A 41 2.11 -5.38 -2.76
N TYR A 42 3.33 -5.02 -2.38
CA TYR A 42 4.09 -5.79 -1.40
C TYR A 42 3.43 -5.72 -0.02
N VAL A 43 2.99 -4.53 0.42
CA VAL A 43 2.25 -4.38 1.69
C VAL A 43 1.00 -5.25 1.67
N TYR A 44 0.22 -5.22 0.59
CA TYR A 44 -0.98 -6.06 0.44
C TYR A 44 -0.68 -7.54 0.66
N ARG A 45 0.32 -8.08 -0.05
CA ARG A 45 0.71 -9.50 0.03
C ARG A 45 1.23 -9.91 1.40
N ASN A 46 1.75 -8.98 2.19
CA ASN A 46 2.31 -9.22 3.51
C ASN A 46 1.45 -8.60 4.62
N TRP A 47 0.18 -8.29 4.35
CA TRP A 47 -0.64 -7.46 5.24
C TRP A 47 -0.77 -8.04 6.65
N LYS A 48 -0.89 -9.36 6.76
CA LYS A 48 -0.97 -10.07 8.06
C LYS A 48 0.20 -9.73 9.00
N GLU A 49 1.39 -9.47 8.47
CA GLU A 49 2.59 -9.13 9.26
C GLU A 49 2.83 -7.62 9.39
N LEU A 50 2.17 -6.82 8.54
CA LEU A 50 2.44 -5.39 8.39
C LEU A 50 1.30 -4.49 8.87
N SER A 51 0.13 -5.04 9.16
CA SER A 51 -1.10 -4.30 9.52
C SER A 51 -0.91 -3.35 10.71
N GLU A 52 -0.11 -3.75 11.70
CA GLU A 52 0.16 -2.92 12.88
C GLU A 52 1.26 -1.88 12.64
N LYS A 53 2.02 -2.01 11.54
CA LYS A 53 3.20 -1.19 11.25
C LYS A 53 2.96 -0.15 10.15
N VAL A 54 2.01 -0.40 9.25
CA VAL A 54 1.75 0.48 8.10
C VAL A 54 0.50 1.33 8.35
N ILE A 55 0.68 2.64 8.25
CA ILE A 55 -0.39 3.64 8.36
C ILE A 55 -0.62 4.24 6.98
N PHE A 56 -1.82 4.09 6.44
CA PHE A 56 -2.19 4.71 5.17
C PHE A 56 -2.66 6.14 5.37
N MET A 57 -2.21 7.03 4.48
CA MET A 57 -2.54 8.46 4.50
C MET A 57 -3.09 8.88 3.13
N LYS A 58 -4.18 9.63 3.09
CA LYS A 58 -4.75 10.23 1.87
C LYS A 58 -5.29 11.62 2.19
N GLY A 59 -4.95 12.63 1.41
CA GLY A 59 -5.33 14.02 1.64
C GLY A 59 -4.88 14.55 3.01
N GLY A 60 -3.73 14.08 3.50
CA GLY A 60 -3.24 14.41 4.84
C GLY A 60 -3.95 13.70 6.01
N GLN A 61 -4.91 12.82 5.76
CA GLN A 61 -5.66 12.10 6.80
C GLN A 61 -5.33 10.61 6.82
N ARG A 62 -5.42 9.99 8.01
CA ARG A 62 -5.32 8.54 8.14
C ARG A 62 -6.52 7.85 7.53
N VAL A 63 -6.28 6.84 6.71
CA VAL A 63 -7.32 6.05 6.06
C VAL A 63 -7.11 4.56 6.31
N LYS A 64 -8.17 3.76 6.14
CA LYS A 64 -8.09 2.29 6.13
C LYS A 64 -7.23 1.80 4.97
N ALA A 65 -6.81 0.54 5.02
CA ALA A 65 -6.05 -0.03 3.92
C ALA A 65 -6.91 -0.09 2.63
N PRO A 66 -6.32 0.07 1.43
CA PRO A 66 -7.09 0.08 0.19
C PRO A 66 -7.99 -1.15 -0.03
N TRP A 67 -7.52 -2.34 0.33
CA TRP A 67 -8.29 -3.60 0.26
C TRP A 67 -9.36 -3.76 1.35
N GLU A 68 -9.34 -2.93 2.40
CA GLU A 68 -10.44 -2.89 3.38
C GLU A 68 -11.55 -1.95 2.92
N GLN A 69 -11.23 -0.99 2.05
CA GLN A 69 -12.19 -0.07 1.44
C GLN A 69 -12.83 -0.68 0.20
N GLU A 70 -12.05 -1.37 -0.63
CA GLU A 70 -12.47 -1.94 -1.91
C GLU A 70 -12.01 -3.41 -2.05
N PRO A 71 -12.50 -4.33 -1.20
CA PRO A 71 -12.01 -5.72 -1.16
C PRO A 71 -12.16 -6.46 -2.50
N GLU A 72 -13.27 -6.25 -3.20
CA GLU A 72 -13.56 -6.90 -4.48
C GLU A 72 -12.50 -6.57 -5.55
N VAL A 73 -12.05 -5.32 -5.57
CA VAL A 73 -11.05 -4.80 -6.50
C VAL A 73 -9.67 -5.41 -6.24
N TRP A 74 -9.32 -5.59 -4.96
CA TRP A 74 -8.02 -6.15 -4.55
C TRP A 74 -8.00 -7.69 -4.56
N GLN A 75 -9.16 -8.34 -4.48
CA GLN A 75 -9.28 -9.79 -4.67
C GLN A 75 -9.11 -10.19 -6.15
N ALA A 76 -9.46 -9.31 -7.08
CA ALA A 76 -9.28 -9.53 -8.52
C ALA A 76 -7.84 -9.34 -9.01
N TYR A 77 -6.93 -8.88 -8.15
CA TYR A 77 -5.50 -8.64 -8.42
C TYR A 77 -4.61 -9.82 -8.02
#